data_AF-A0A6J0UD08-F1
#
_entry.id   AF-A0A6J0UD08-F1
#
_cell.length_a   1.000
_cell.length_b   1.000
_cell.length_c   1.000
_cell.angle_alpha   90.00
_cell.angle_beta   90.00
_cell.angle_gamma   90.00
#
_symmetry.space_group_name_H-M   'P 1'
#
loop_
_entity.id
_entity.type
_entity.pdbx_description
1 polymer ?
#
loop_
_entity_poly.entity_id
_entity_poly.type
_entity_poly.pdbx_seq_one_letter_code
_entity_poly.pdbx_strand_id
1 'polypeptide(L)'
;MSVVMLLDSIVRVEFVWYWLDEKGKWIEYGKKNSQHVAAMISSSELEAAFLADQKGIVFFHAGTQLYELNFQEMVQRNVYYQTKRRVCRWPRLVFFGGSQQNDKCRPFESSFPFHEFPSNWDQTALPDIGYKLVKVSESAEDHHEIKEVFELTMEGYVISTIQRIQNPSLWQVFQWQRDQMKKLNGGKEVAERLLFHGTSTSHLHEICEQNFDWRICGTHGTLYGKGSYFARDASYSHAYCHSNTRTKTMIVARVLVGDYVPGKATYLRPPCRPNQGNRFYDSCVDNTPNPSIFVIFEKHQIYPAYIIEYEPVSYCVIM
;
A
#
# COMPACT_ATOMS: atom_id res chain seq x y z
N MET A 1 -8.04 -20.26 -35.34
CA MET A 1 -8.33 -20.35 -33.89
C MET A 1 -7.00 -20.38 -33.17
N SER A 2 -6.47 -19.22 -32.78
CA SER A 2 -5.27 -19.15 -31.94
C SER A 2 -5.73 -19.09 -30.50
N VAL A 3 -5.44 -20.16 -29.76
CA VAL A 3 -5.62 -20.22 -28.31
C VAL A 3 -4.65 -19.22 -27.71
N VAL A 4 -5.21 -18.14 -27.15
CA VAL A 4 -4.46 -17.18 -26.32
C VAL A 4 -4.10 -17.91 -25.03
N MET A 5 -2.82 -18.23 -24.84
CA MET A 5 -2.32 -18.68 -23.55
C MET A 5 -2.37 -17.50 -22.58
N LEU A 6 -3.38 -17.49 -21.72
CA LEU A 6 -3.39 -16.70 -20.49
C LEU A 6 -2.25 -17.23 -19.60
N LEU A 7 -1.17 -16.45 -19.46
CA LEU A 7 -0.25 -16.60 -18.35
C LEU A 7 -0.89 -15.91 -17.14
N ASP A 8 -1.83 -16.60 -16.51
CA ASP A 8 -2.26 -16.27 -15.16
C ASP A 8 -1.06 -16.52 -14.23
N SER A 9 -0.32 -15.45 -13.92
CA SER A 9 0.68 -15.51 -12.87
C SER A 9 -0.05 -15.68 -11.55
N ILE A 10 -0.08 -16.90 -11.03
CA ILE A 10 -0.67 -17.19 -9.73
C ILE A 10 0.26 -16.57 -8.68
N VAL A 11 -0.26 -15.53 -8.00
CA VAL A 11 0.39 -14.93 -6.84
C VAL A 11 -0.07 -15.70 -5.61
N ARG A 12 0.85 -16.40 -4.95
CA ARG A 12 0.61 -16.98 -3.63
C ARG A 12 1.22 -16.08 -2.57
N VAL A 13 0.45 -15.72 -1.55
CA VAL A 13 0.99 -15.07 -0.36
C VAL A 13 1.49 -16.15 0.57
N GLU A 14 2.79 -16.15 0.87
CA GLU A 14 3.40 -16.97 1.92
C GLU A 14 3.83 -16.08 3.06
N PHE A 15 3.68 -16.51 4.32
CA PHE A 15 4.13 -15.71 5.45
C PHE A 15 5.51 -16.17 5.91
N VAL A 16 6.35 -15.19 6.21
CA VAL A 16 7.76 -15.40 6.57
C VAL A 16 8.04 -14.73 7.88
N TRP A 17 8.81 -15.42 8.72
CA TRP A 17 9.06 -15.03 10.09
C TRP A 17 10.47 -14.49 10.23
N TYR A 18 10.61 -13.40 11.00
CA TYR A 18 11.91 -12.77 11.26
C TYR A 18 12.08 -12.43 12.74
N TRP A 19 13.33 -12.38 13.20
CA TRP A 19 13.69 -11.88 14.53
C TRP A 19 14.70 -10.73 14.44
N LEU A 20 14.62 -9.79 15.39
CA LEU A 20 15.48 -8.60 15.41
C LEU A 20 16.82 -8.89 16.11
N ASP A 21 17.93 -8.70 15.41
CA ASP A 21 19.28 -8.86 15.95
C ASP A 21 19.73 -7.68 16.83
N GLU A 22 20.92 -7.82 17.43
CA GLU A 22 21.51 -6.78 18.32
C GLU A 22 21.88 -5.48 17.58
N LYS A 23 22.02 -5.55 16.25
CA LYS A 23 22.36 -4.42 15.39
C LYS A 23 21.11 -3.79 14.76
N GLY A 24 19.91 -4.21 15.15
CA GLY A 24 18.65 -3.73 14.60
C GLY A 24 18.30 -4.30 13.23
N LYS A 25 18.96 -5.38 12.78
CA LYS A 25 18.67 -6.06 11.53
C LYS A 25 17.77 -7.27 11.78
N TRP A 26 16.73 -7.41 10.97
CA TRP A 26 15.86 -8.57 11.04
C TRP A 26 16.41 -9.75 10.24
N ILE A 27 16.31 -10.93 10.82
CA ILE A 27 16.88 -12.17 10.31
C ILE A 27 15.77 -13.20 10.13
N GLU A 28 15.66 -13.76 8.93
CA GLU A 28 14.67 -14.79 8.60
C GLU A 28 14.96 -16.10 9.34
N TYR A 29 13.93 -16.71 9.93
CA TYR A 29 14.07 -18.03 10.56
C TYR A 29 14.35 -19.13 9.53
N GLY A 30 15.30 -20.01 9.86
CA GLY A 30 15.75 -21.12 9.02
C GLY A 30 16.83 -20.78 7.99
N LYS A 31 17.21 -19.51 7.83
CA LYS A 31 18.28 -19.12 6.90
C LYS A 31 19.63 -18.95 7.60
N LYS A 32 20.68 -19.46 6.94
CA LYS A 32 22.07 -19.31 7.41
C LYS A 32 22.57 -17.92 7.06
N ASN A 33 22.94 -17.15 8.07
CA ASN A 33 23.54 -15.82 7.93
C ASN A 33 25.02 -15.88 8.34
N SER A 34 25.87 -15.02 7.79
CA SER A 34 27.32 -14.99 8.05
C SER A 34 27.66 -14.66 9.51
N GLN A 35 26.71 -14.08 10.26
CA GLN A 35 26.91 -13.58 11.63
C GLN A 35 26.17 -14.41 12.70
N HIS A 36 25.23 -15.28 12.33
CA HIS A 36 24.39 -16.02 13.27
C HIS A 36 24.17 -17.47 12.81
N VAL A 37 24.15 -18.40 13.78
CA VAL A 37 23.78 -19.80 13.51
C VAL A 37 22.31 -19.84 13.09
N ALA A 38 22.00 -20.58 12.01
CA ALA A 38 20.63 -20.75 11.56
C ALA A 38 19.80 -21.41 12.66
N ALA A 39 18.60 -20.88 12.90
CA ALA A 39 17.60 -21.59 13.70
C ALA A 39 17.27 -22.92 13.03
N MET A 40 17.10 -23.98 13.82
CA MET A 40 16.67 -25.30 13.31
C MET A 40 15.24 -25.27 12.78
N ILE A 41 14.45 -24.29 13.22
CA ILE A 41 13.09 -24.08 12.74
C ILE A 41 13.08 -23.09 11.57
N SER A 42 12.34 -23.44 10.54
CA SER A 42 12.11 -22.62 9.35
C SER A 42 10.91 -21.69 9.49
N SER A 43 10.87 -20.64 8.67
CA SER A 43 9.71 -19.75 8.59
C SER A 43 8.41 -20.48 8.23
N SER A 44 8.46 -21.52 7.40
CA SER A 44 7.29 -22.34 7.05
C SER A 44 6.77 -23.16 8.22
N GLU A 45 7.66 -23.68 9.07
CA GLU A 45 7.26 -24.45 10.27
C GLU A 45 6.68 -23.53 11.34
N LEU A 46 7.25 -22.33 11.52
CA LEU A 46 6.67 -21.31 12.39
C LEU A 46 5.29 -20.87 11.92
N GLU A 47 5.11 -20.72 10.60
CA GLU A 47 3.82 -20.38 10.03
C GLU A 47 2.78 -21.49 10.28
N ALA A 48 3.14 -22.75 10.07
CA ALA A 48 2.27 -23.87 10.36
C ALA A 48 1.88 -23.93 11.85
N ALA A 49 2.83 -23.71 12.75
CA ALA A 49 2.59 -23.69 14.19
C ALA A 49 1.70 -22.51 14.63
N PHE A 50 1.91 -21.32 14.06
CA PHE A 50 1.08 -20.15 14.33
C PHE A 50 -0.36 -20.33 13.84
N LEU A 51 -0.55 -20.92 12.67
CA LEU A 51 -1.89 -21.22 12.15
C LEU A 51 -2.61 -22.28 13.00
N ALA A 52 -1.88 -23.18 13.65
CA ALA A 52 -2.44 -24.16 14.58
C ALA A 52 -2.83 -23.53 15.93
N ASP A 53 -2.00 -22.62 16.46
CA ASP A 53 -2.27 -21.88 17.70
C ASP A 53 -1.62 -20.49 17.68
N GLN A 54 -2.43 -19.45 17.45
CA GLN A 54 -1.96 -18.07 17.37
C GLN A 54 -1.51 -17.49 18.71
N LYS A 55 -1.85 -18.12 19.84
CA LYS A 55 -1.40 -17.73 21.18
C LYS A 55 -0.40 -18.72 21.77
N GLY A 56 0.03 -19.67 20.96
CA GLY A 56 0.93 -20.74 21.36
C GLY A 56 2.35 -20.27 21.60
N ILE A 57 3.12 -21.17 22.18
CA ILE A 57 4.56 -21.02 22.39
C ILE A 57 5.27 -22.17 21.67
N VAL A 58 6.30 -21.84 20.89
CA VAL A 58 7.13 -22.81 20.17
C VAL A 58 8.56 -22.78 20.70
N PHE A 59 9.14 -23.95 20.93
CA PHE A 59 10.53 -24.09 21.33
C PHE A 59 11.38 -24.52 20.15
N PHE A 60 12.56 -23.92 19.99
CA PHE A 60 13.50 -24.27 18.94
C PHE A 60 14.95 -24.04 19.36
N HIS A 61 15.87 -24.75 18.72
CA HIS A 61 17.30 -24.55 18.91
C HIS A 61 17.89 -23.69 17.79
N ALA A 62 18.88 -22.85 18.14
CA ALA A 62 19.80 -22.26 17.18
C ALA A 62 21.23 -22.47 17.70
N GLY A 63 21.96 -23.39 17.07
CA GLY A 63 23.22 -23.91 17.62
C GLY A 63 22.99 -24.61 18.95
N THR A 64 23.75 -24.24 19.98
CA THR A 64 23.63 -24.80 21.35
C THR A 64 22.57 -24.11 22.20
N GLN A 65 21.97 -23.02 21.72
CA GLN A 65 21.02 -22.21 22.48
C GLN A 65 19.59 -22.67 22.24
N LEU A 66 18.82 -22.81 23.32
CA LEU A 66 17.39 -23.09 23.30
C LEU A 66 16.60 -21.78 23.44
N TYR A 67 15.63 -21.59 22.56
CA TYR A 67 14.74 -20.45 22.55
C TYR A 67 13.30 -20.90 22.65
N GLU A 68 12.49 -20.03 23.25
CA GLU A 68 11.04 -20.05 23.13
C GLU A 68 10.59 -18.87 22.26
N LEU A 69 9.54 -19.05 21.47
CA LEU A 69 8.86 -18.02 20.71
C LEU A 69 7.42 -17.97 21.17
N ASN A 70 6.99 -16.85 21.71
CA ASN A 70 5.60 -16.58 22.06
C ASN A 70 4.93 -15.83 20.90
N PHE A 71 3.91 -16.45 20.29
CA PHE A 71 3.20 -15.87 19.15
C PHE A 71 2.29 -14.70 19.53
N GLN A 72 1.72 -14.71 20.73
CA GLN A 72 0.87 -13.62 21.21
C GLN A 72 1.68 -12.34 21.46
N GLU A 73 2.86 -12.47 22.08
CA GLU A 73 3.73 -11.32 22.35
C GLU A 73 4.62 -10.95 21.18
N MET A 74 4.72 -11.81 20.15
CA MET A 74 5.64 -11.65 19.03
C MET A 74 7.08 -11.42 19.51
N VAL A 75 7.53 -12.27 20.44
CA VAL A 75 8.84 -12.20 21.09
C VAL A 75 9.45 -13.59 21.18
N GLN A 76 10.73 -13.70 20.79
CA GLN A 76 11.55 -14.85 21.16
C GLN A 76 12.35 -14.55 22.43
N ARG A 77 12.52 -15.55 23.29
CA ARG A 77 13.30 -15.48 24.52
C ARG A 77 14.30 -16.62 24.57
N ASN A 78 15.56 -16.31 24.88
CA ASN A 78 16.54 -17.33 25.20
C ASN A 78 16.21 -17.93 26.57
N VAL A 79 16.06 -19.26 26.66
CA VAL A 79 15.59 -19.91 27.90
C VAL A 79 16.64 -19.85 29.02
N TYR A 80 17.93 -19.81 28.68
CA TYR A 80 18.99 -19.78 29.67
C TYR A 80 19.31 -18.34 30.13
N TYR A 81 19.57 -17.45 29.17
CA TYR A 81 19.99 -16.06 29.45
C TYR A 81 18.83 -15.09 29.63
N GLN A 82 17.58 -15.51 29.39
CA GLN A 82 16.37 -14.70 29.50
C GLN A 82 16.33 -13.47 28.59
N THR A 83 17.25 -13.37 27.61
CA THR A 83 17.27 -12.27 26.64
C THR A 83 16.08 -12.37 25.69
N LYS A 84 15.39 -11.25 25.49
CA LYS A 84 14.21 -11.14 24.62
C LYS A 84 14.57 -10.43 23.32
N ARG A 85 13.99 -10.88 22.21
CA ARG A 85 14.08 -10.22 20.89
C ARG A 85 12.71 -10.16 20.24
N ARG A 86 12.44 -9.06 19.55
CA ARG A 86 11.20 -8.88 18.78
C ARG A 86 11.16 -9.83 17.59
N VAL A 87 9.97 -10.31 17.29
CA VAL A 87 9.66 -11.19 16.15
C VAL A 87 8.59 -10.52 15.29
N CYS A 88 8.63 -10.73 13.98
CA CYS A 88 7.59 -10.28 13.06
C CYS A 88 7.25 -11.40 12.07
N ARG A 89 5.99 -11.41 11.65
CA ARG A 89 5.41 -12.32 10.65
C ARG A 89 4.94 -11.47 9.48
N TRP A 90 5.51 -11.67 8.30
CA TRP A 90 5.26 -10.80 7.15
C TRP A 90 4.90 -11.55 5.88
N PRO A 91 3.95 -11.03 5.08
CA PRO A 91 3.60 -11.61 3.80
C PRO A 91 4.75 -11.46 2.80
N ARG A 92 5.05 -12.53 2.08
CA ARG A 92 5.96 -12.66 0.95
C ARG A 92 5.15 -13.13 -0.25
N LEU A 93 5.17 -12.36 -1.31
CA LEU A 93 4.52 -12.72 -2.57
C LEU A 93 5.41 -13.70 -3.35
N VAL A 94 4.87 -14.87 -3.67
CA VAL A 94 5.51 -15.90 -4.50
C VAL A 94 4.76 -15.98 -5.83
N PHE A 95 5.47 -15.80 -6.93
CA PHE A 95 4.91 -15.83 -8.28
C PHE A 95 5.22 -17.18 -8.94
N PHE A 96 4.18 -17.86 -9.44
CA PHE A 96 4.34 -19.05 -10.28
C PHE A 96 4.06 -18.69 -11.75
N GLY A 97 5.06 -18.86 -12.62
CA GLY A 97 4.91 -18.69 -14.08
C GLY A 97 6.17 -18.21 -14.79
N GLY A 98 6.93 -19.13 -15.36
CA GLY A 98 8.11 -18.84 -16.20
C GLY A 98 8.94 -20.10 -16.42
N SER A 99 8.60 -20.87 -17.45
CA SER A 99 9.39 -22.02 -17.89
C SER A 99 10.77 -21.57 -18.37
N GLN A 100 11.85 -21.96 -17.68
CA GLN A 100 13.02 -22.60 -18.28
C GLN A 100 13.73 -23.47 -17.23
N GLN A 101 13.89 -24.75 -17.56
CA GLN A 101 14.80 -25.67 -16.89
C GLN A 101 16.26 -25.21 -17.10
N ASN A 102 17.10 -25.54 -16.12
CA ASN A 102 18.57 -25.37 -16.07
C ASN A 102 19.10 -23.95 -15.84
N ASP A 103 19.23 -23.55 -14.56
CA ASP A 103 20.47 -23.73 -13.77
C ASP A 103 20.39 -22.89 -12.50
N LYS A 104 20.59 -23.53 -11.34
CA LYS A 104 20.79 -22.91 -10.01
C LYS A 104 19.88 -21.72 -9.70
N CYS A 105 18.61 -22.00 -9.39
CA CYS A 105 17.71 -21.07 -8.70
C CYS A 105 18.33 -20.67 -7.35
N ARG A 106 19.12 -19.61 -7.32
CA ARG A 106 19.19 -18.76 -6.13
C ARG A 106 17.83 -18.09 -6.02
N PRO A 107 17.08 -18.28 -4.93
CA PRO A 107 15.96 -17.40 -4.65
C PRO A 107 16.52 -15.98 -4.72
N PHE A 108 15.93 -15.13 -5.56
CA PHE A 108 16.25 -13.72 -5.56
C PHE A 108 15.78 -13.18 -4.21
N GLU A 109 16.66 -13.26 -3.22
CA GLU A 109 16.50 -12.62 -1.92
C GLU A 109 16.62 -11.11 -2.16
N SER A 110 15.56 -10.49 -2.66
CA SER A 110 15.35 -9.11 -2.27
C SER A 110 14.99 -9.14 -0.79
N SER A 111 16.02 -9.08 0.06
CA SER A 111 15.87 -8.55 1.40
C SER A 111 15.23 -7.18 1.23
N PHE A 112 13.92 -7.09 1.38
CA PHE A 112 13.23 -5.81 1.35
C PHE A 112 13.89 -4.96 2.43
N PRO A 113 14.45 -3.78 2.09
CA PRO A 113 14.80 -2.82 3.12
C PRO A 113 13.50 -2.55 3.87
N PHE A 114 13.57 -2.65 5.19
CA PHE A 114 12.51 -2.27 6.11
C PHE A 114 12.06 -0.87 5.70
N HIS A 115 10.91 -0.76 5.01
CA HIS A 115 10.35 0.55 4.76
C HIS A 115 9.81 1.02 6.10
N GLU A 116 10.62 1.81 6.79
CA GLU A 116 10.17 2.58 7.95
C GLU A 116 8.89 3.31 7.55
N PHE A 117 7.90 3.30 8.46
CA PHE A 117 6.71 4.11 8.28
C PHE A 117 7.11 5.58 8.24
N PRO A 118 6.34 6.44 7.55
CA PRO A 118 6.66 7.86 7.49
C PRO A 118 6.86 8.44 8.90
N SER A 119 7.89 9.25 9.07
CA SER A 119 8.25 9.82 10.39
C SER A 119 7.14 10.67 10.99
N ASN A 120 6.28 11.25 10.15
CA ASN A 120 5.13 12.01 10.59
C ASN A 120 3.98 11.13 11.12
N TRP A 121 3.98 9.82 10.89
CA TRP A 121 2.95 8.89 11.41
C TRP A 121 3.05 8.75 12.93
N ASP A 122 1.88 8.68 13.56
CA ASP A 122 1.76 8.33 14.97
C ASP A 122 2.10 6.84 15.15
N GLN A 123 3.26 6.58 15.75
CA GLN A 123 3.77 5.24 15.98
C GLN A 123 2.92 4.41 16.96
N THR A 124 2.03 5.05 17.72
CA THR A 124 1.10 4.38 18.63
C THR A 124 -0.19 3.95 17.92
N ALA A 125 -0.47 4.47 16.73
CA ALA A 125 -1.65 4.20 15.92
C ALA A 125 -1.34 3.31 14.70
N LEU A 126 -0.51 2.28 14.90
CA LEU A 126 -0.11 1.30 13.88
C LEU A 126 -0.67 -0.07 14.23
N PRO A 127 -1.89 -0.42 13.76
CA PRO A 127 -2.46 -1.73 14.02
C PRO A 127 -1.72 -2.81 13.21
N ASP A 128 -1.66 -4.02 13.75
CA ASP A 128 -1.08 -5.17 13.02
C ASP A 128 -1.87 -5.50 11.74
N ILE A 129 -3.20 -5.35 11.80
CA ILE A 129 -4.13 -5.54 10.67
C ILE A 129 -5.13 -4.39 10.64
N GLY A 130 -5.42 -3.90 9.45
CA GLY A 130 -6.39 -2.84 9.19
C GLY A 130 -5.80 -1.43 9.30
N TYR A 131 -6.63 -0.46 9.69
CA TYR A 131 -6.24 0.95 9.72
C TYR A 131 -6.64 1.67 11.03
N LYS A 132 -5.96 2.79 11.28
CA LYS A 132 -6.37 3.81 12.26
C LYS A 132 -6.49 5.16 11.59
N LEU A 133 -7.43 5.98 12.07
CA LEU A 133 -7.57 7.37 11.68
C LEU A 133 -6.92 8.25 12.75
N VAL A 134 -5.98 9.09 12.32
CA VAL A 134 -5.27 10.03 13.20
C VAL A 134 -5.60 11.44 12.73
N LYS A 135 -6.18 12.27 13.61
CA LYS A 135 -6.45 13.68 13.26
C LYS A 135 -5.13 14.39 13.01
N VAL A 136 -5.01 15.05 11.85
CA VAL A 136 -3.84 15.84 11.50
C VAL A 136 -3.94 17.22 12.16
N SER A 137 -2.84 17.69 12.75
CA SER A 137 -2.76 19.03 13.33
C SER A 137 -2.81 20.10 12.24
N GLU A 138 -3.51 21.21 12.49
CA GLU A 138 -3.56 22.35 11.56
C GLU A 138 -2.19 23.00 11.30
N SER A 139 -1.26 22.82 12.24
CA SER A 139 0.14 23.26 12.13
C SER A 139 1.05 22.30 11.37
N ALA A 140 0.56 21.11 11.00
CA ALA A 140 1.36 20.11 10.29
C ALA A 140 1.51 20.48 8.81
N GLU A 141 2.67 20.16 8.23
CA GLU A 141 2.98 20.45 6.83
C GLU A 141 1.98 19.79 5.87
N ASP A 142 1.62 18.53 6.13
CA ASP A 142 0.65 17.79 5.31
C ASP A 142 -0.77 18.36 5.40
N HIS A 143 -1.13 19.00 6.53
CA HIS A 143 -2.38 19.74 6.62
C HIS A 143 -2.37 20.97 5.71
N HIS A 144 -1.28 21.75 5.74
CA HIS A 144 -1.15 22.95 4.92
C HIS A 144 -1.17 22.63 3.42
N GLU A 145 -0.41 21.62 3.00
CA GLU A 145 -0.36 21.17 1.61
C GLU A 145 -1.76 20.77 1.09
N ILE A 146 -2.47 19.90 1.81
CA ILE A 146 -3.81 19.44 1.42
C ILE A 146 -4.80 20.60 1.38
N LYS A 147 -4.76 21.48 2.38
CA LYS A 147 -5.64 22.65 2.45
C LYS A 147 -5.42 23.59 1.27
N GLU A 148 -4.16 23.89 0.95
CA GLU A 148 -3.81 24.76 -0.18
C GLU A 148 -4.35 24.19 -1.49
N VAL A 149 -4.06 22.92 -1.82
CA VAL A 149 -4.52 22.32 -3.08
C VAL A 149 -6.05 22.16 -3.16
N PHE A 150 -6.72 21.98 -2.03
CA PHE A 150 -8.18 21.94 -1.96
C PHE A 150 -8.78 23.32 -2.25
N GLU A 151 -8.29 24.36 -1.58
CA GLU A 151 -8.80 25.73 -1.68
C GLU A 151 -8.62 26.34 -3.07
N LEU A 152 -7.65 25.87 -3.86
CA LEU A 152 -7.47 26.27 -5.27
C LEU A 152 -8.72 26.07 -6.13
N THR A 153 -9.57 25.10 -5.80
CA THR A 153 -10.73 24.72 -6.64
C THR A 153 -12.06 24.62 -5.90
N MET A 154 -12.04 24.72 -4.58
CA MET A 154 -13.22 24.54 -3.72
C MET A 154 -13.66 25.86 -3.07
N GLU A 155 -13.79 26.91 -3.87
CA GLU A 155 -14.32 28.20 -3.41
C GLU A 155 -15.71 28.02 -2.77
N GLY A 156 -15.91 28.64 -1.61
CA GLY A 156 -17.17 28.52 -0.85
C GLY A 156 -17.28 27.26 0.01
N TYR A 157 -16.22 26.46 0.13
CA TYR A 157 -16.13 25.35 1.08
C TYR A 157 -14.94 25.50 2.03
N VAL A 158 -15.08 24.99 3.25
CA VAL A 158 -14.02 24.97 4.26
C VAL A 158 -13.80 23.54 4.76
N ILE A 159 -12.54 23.15 4.91
CA ILE A 159 -12.17 21.88 5.53
C ILE A 159 -12.41 21.98 7.03
N SER A 160 -13.24 21.08 7.56
CA SER A 160 -13.51 20.94 9.00
C SER A 160 -12.48 20.04 9.67
N THR A 161 -12.12 18.93 9.05
CA THR A 161 -11.14 17.98 9.58
C THR A 161 -10.32 17.32 8.48
N ILE A 162 -9.05 17.04 8.80
CA ILE A 162 -8.19 16.14 8.02
C ILE A 162 -7.79 14.98 8.92
N GLN A 163 -8.10 13.76 8.51
CA GLN A 163 -7.73 12.53 9.19
C GLN A 163 -6.75 11.74 8.33
N ARG A 164 -5.57 11.46 8.84
CA ARG A 164 -4.60 10.57 8.20
C ARG A 164 -5.02 9.13 8.39
N ILE A 165 -5.02 8.38 7.30
CA ILE A 165 -5.23 6.93 7.33
C ILE A 165 -3.86 6.30 7.58
N GLN A 166 -3.74 5.56 8.67
CA GLN A 166 -2.55 4.76 8.97
C GLN A 166 -2.90 3.28 8.84
N ASN A 167 -2.72 2.78 7.62
CA ASN A 167 -2.80 1.35 7.30
C ASN A 167 -1.39 0.81 6.97
N PRO A 168 -0.72 0.12 7.90
CA PRO A 168 0.64 -0.40 7.70
C PRO A 168 0.75 -1.39 6.54
N SER A 169 -0.24 -2.26 6.38
CA SER A 169 -0.23 -3.30 5.34
C SER A 169 -0.34 -2.69 3.94
N LEU A 170 -1.27 -1.76 3.73
CA LEU A 170 -1.41 -1.06 2.46
C LEU A 170 -0.19 -0.20 2.14
N TRP A 171 0.40 0.43 3.16
CA TRP A 171 1.62 1.21 2.97
C TRP A 171 2.77 0.35 2.49
N GLN A 172 3.03 -0.78 3.14
CA GLN A 172 4.11 -1.68 2.74
C GLN A 172 3.97 -2.14 1.28
N VAL A 173 2.75 -2.49 0.87
CA VAL A 173 2.48 -2.92 -0.51
C VAL A 173 2.63 -1.76 -1.51
N PHE A 174 2.23 -0.54 -1.13
CA PHE A 174 2.44 0.66 -1.94
C PHE A 174 3.94 0.98 -2.13
N GLN A 175 4.72 0.92 -1.06
CA GLN A 175 6.17 1.14 -1.11
C GLN A 175 6.86 0.06 -1.96
N TRP A 176 6.43 -1.20 -1.83
CA TRP A 176 6.90 -2.30 -2.67
C TRP A 176 6.62 -2.04 -4.15
N GLN A 177 5.41 -1.60 -4.49
CA GLN A 177 5.03 -1.28 -5.86
C GLN A 177 5.89 -0.14 -6.43
N ARG A 178 6.14 0.91 -5.64
CA ARG A 178 7.04 2.01 -6.02
C ARG A 178 8.44 1.49 -6.33
N ASP A 179 9.00 0.62 -5.49
CA ASP A 179 10.31 0.05 -5.70
C ASP A 179 10.38 -0.82 -6.97
N GLN A 180 9.31 -1.57 -7.28
CA GLN A 180 9.22 -2.32 -8.54
C GLN A 180 9.19 -1.37 -9.75
N MET A 181 8.33 -0.36 -9.72
CA MET A 181 8.23 0.64 -10.79
C MET A 181 9.56 1.39 -10.99
N LYS A 182 10.27 1.71 -9.91
CA LYS A 182 11.60 2.34 -9.94
C LYS A 182 12.64 1.44 -10.61
N LYS A 183 12.71 0.16 -10.23
CA LYS A 183 13.62 -0.82 -10.86
C LYS A 183 13.32 -0.99 -12.34
N LEU A 184 12.04 -1.11 -12.68
CA LEU A 184 11.60 -1.17 -14.07
C LEU A 184 11.95 0.13 -14.82
N ASN A 185 11.87 1.30 -14.20
CA ASN A 185 12.25 2.56 -14.84
C ASN A 185 13.78 2.85 -14.82
N GLY A 186 14.62 1.82 -14.72
CA GLY A 186 16.08 1.98 -14.75
C GLY A 186 16.63 2.69 -13.53
N GLY A 187 15.95 2.60 -12.38
CA GLY A 187 16.34 3.22 -11.12
C GLY A 187 15.86 4.66 -10.94
N LYS A 188 15.18 5.25 -11.94
CA LYS A 188 14.60 6.60 -11.84
C LYS A 188 13.43 6.60 -10.86
N GLU A 189 13.31 7.68 -10.09
CA GLU A 189 12.15 7.86 -9.20
C GLU A 189 10.84 7.81 -9.99
N VAL A 190 9.85 7.20 -9.37
CA VAL A 190 8.51 7.06 -9.93
C VAL A 190 7.74 8.34 -9.63
N ALA A 191 7.08 8.90 -10.63
CA ALA A 191 6.21 10.05 -10.42
C ALA A 191 5.06 9.66 -9.46
N GLU A 192 5.03 10.30 -8.29
CA GLU A 192 3.97 10.20 -7.29
C GLU A 192 3.18 11.52 -7.29
N ARG A 193 1.86 11.43 -7.12
CA ARG A 193 0.99 12.60 -6.95
C ARG A 193 0.03 12.41 -5.79
N LEU A 194 -0.28 13.50 -5.11
CA LEU A 194 -1.39 13.59 -4.18
C LEU A 194 -2.64 13.99 -4.98
N LEU A 195 -3.67 13.14 -4.98
CA LEU A 195 -4.86 13.31 -5.82
C LEU A 195 -6.15 13.06 -5.03
N PHE A 196 -7.23 13.70 -5.44
CA PHE A 196 -8.55 13.58 -4.83
C PHE A 196 -9.36 12.43 -5.41
N HIS A 197 -10.18 11.80 -4.56
CA HIS A 197 -11.16 10.80 -4.94
C HIS A 197 -12.46 11.04 -4.16
N GLY A 198 -13.51 11.41 -4.88
CA GLY A 198 -14.86 11.51 -4.33
C GLY A 198 -15.53 10.14 -4.26
N THR A 199 -16.12 9.81 -3.11
CA THR A 199 -16.88 8.58 -2.93
C THR A 199 -18.00 8.79 -1.90
N SER A 200 -18.96 7.87 -1.88
CA SER A 200 -19.97 7.79 -0.82
C SER A 200 -19.31 7.38 0.50
N THR A 201 -19.81 7.92 1.61
CA THR A 201 -19.35 7.56 2.97
C THR A 201 -19.45 6.07 3.27
N SER A 202 -20.37 5.37 2.60
CA SER A 202 -20.55 3.91 2.70
C SER A 202 -19.31 3.10 2.28
N HIS A 203 -18.47 3.62 1.38
CA HIS A 203 -17.28 2.92 0.89
C HIS A 203 -16.00 3.32 1.63
N LEU A 204 -16.03 4.33 2.50
CA LEU A 204 -14.82 4.83 3.16
C LEU A 204 -14.12 3.75 3.98
N HIS A 205 -14.88 2.99 4.77
CA HIS A 205 -14.34 1.91 5.58
C HIS A 205 -13.66 0.84 4.71
N GLU A 206 -14.33 0.41 3.64
CA GLU A 206 -13.79 -0.59 2.72
C GLU A 206 -12.52 -0.10 2.02
N ILE A 207 -12.47 1.16 1.58
CA ILE A 207 -11.28 1.73 0.92
C ILE A 207 -10.12 1.84 1.91
N CYS A 208 -10.36 2.28 3.15
CA CYS A 208 -9.30 2.41 4.16
C CYS A 208 -8.73 1.05 4.58
N GLU A 209 -9.58 0.02 4.61
CA GLU A 209 -9.19 -1.34 5.02
C GLU A 209 -8.54 -2.12 3.87
N GLN A 210 -9.14 -2.08 2.67
CA GLN A 210 -8.83 -3.00 1.56
C GLN A 210 -8.26 -2.33 0.30
N ASN A 211 -8.13 -0.99 0.31
CA ASN A 211 -7.76 -0.16 -0.82
C ASN A 211 -8.88 0.00 -1.87
N PHE A 212 -8.64 0.81 -2.91
CA PHE A 212 -9.61 1.07 -3.97
C PHE A 212 -9.84 -0.16 -4.86
N ASP A 213 -11.10 -0.49 -5.11
CA ASP A 213 -11.51 -1.51 -6.08
C ASP A 213 -12.53 -0.94 -7.06
N TRP A 214 -12.08 -0.60 -8.28
CA TRP A 214 -12.94 -0.04 -9.32
C TRP A 214 -14.08 -0.98 -9.77
N ARG A 215 -14.00 -2.28 -9.45
CA ARG A 215 -15.08 -3.24 -9.72
C ARG A 215 -16.26 -3.05 -8.76
N ILE A 216 -16.01 -2.44 -7.61
CA ILE A 216 -16.98 -2.20 -6.53
C ILE A 216 -17.35 -0.72 -6.48
N CYS A 217 -16.37 0.19 -6.60
CA CYS A 217 -16.54 1.64 -6.43
C CYS A 217 -17.24 2.38 -7.59
N GLY A 218 -17.96 1.66 -8.48
CA GLY A 218 -18.79 2.23 -9.53
C GLY A 218 -18.02 2.63 -10.80
N THR A 219 -18.58 2.28 -11.95
CA THR A 219 -18.05 2.57 -13.29
C THR A 219 -18.64 3.87 -13.87
N HIS A 220 -18.77 4.92 -13.05
CA HIS A 220 -19.32 6.19 -13.52
C HIS A 220 -18.32 6.85 -14.49
N GLY A 221 -18.62 6.79 -15.78
CA GLY A 221 -17.81 7.42 -16.82
C GLY A 221 -16.43 6.78 -16.99
N THR A 222 -16.36 5.55 -17.49
CA THR A 222 -15.09 4.88 -17.83
C THR A 222 -14.46 5.43 -19.12
N LEU A 223 -14.43 6.76 -19.31
CA LEU A 223 -14.03 7.38 -20.58
C LEU A 223 -12.55 7.12 -20.92
N TYR A 224 -11.71 7.01 -19.89
CA TYR A 224 -10.25 6.89 -20.01
C TYR A 224 -9.72 5.51 -19.60
N GLY A 225 -10.62 4.55 -19.36
CA GLY A 225 -10.30 3.16 -19.02
C GLY A 225 -11.12 2.62 -17.85
N LYS A 226 -11.08 1.31 -17.65
CA LYS A 226 -11.72 0.61 -16.53
C LYS A 226 -10.71 0.46 -15.39
N GLY A 227 -10.61 1.51 -14.59
CA GLY A 227 -9.72 1.58 -13.42
C GLY A 227 -10.28 2.56 -12.39
N SER A 228 -9.53 2.78 -11.32
CA SER A 228 -9.85 3.76 -10.28
C SER A 228 -9.48 5.17 -10.75
N TYR A 229 -10.41 6.12 -10.62
CA TYR A 229 -10.26 7.50 -11.09
C TYR A 229 -9.83 8.43 -9.96
N PHE A 230 -8.85 9.29 -10.24
CA PHE A 230 -8.35 10.29 -9.32
C PHE A 230 -8.26 11.64 -10.02
N ALA A 231 -8.67 12.70 -9.33
CA ALA A 231 -8.65 14.06 -9.87
C ALA A 231 -7.55 14.89 -9.24
N ARG A 232 -6.92 15.74 -10.05
CA ARG A 232 -6.04 16.81 -9.56
C ARG A 232 -6.84 17.84 -8.76
N ASP A 233 -8.03 18.18 -9.25
CA ASP A 233 -8.86 19.24 -8.70
C ASP A 233 -9.94 18.64 -7.78
N ALA A 234 -10.05 19.16 -6.55
CA ALA A 234 -11.03 18.70 -5.58
C ALA A 234 -12.48 18.92 -6.05
N SER A 235 -12.72 19.98 -6.82
CA SER A 235 -14.04 20.29 -7.40
C SER A 235 -14.57 19.22 -8.34
N TYR A 236 -13.70 18.52 -9.06
CA TYR A 236 -14.11 17.38 -9.89
C TYR A 236 -14.57 16.20 -9.00
N SER A 237 -13.81 15.91 -7.95
CA SER A 237 -14.15 14.85 -6.98
C SER A 237 -15.42 15.18 -6.18
N HIS A 238 -15.71 16.46 -5.94
CA HIS A 238 -16.90 16.90 -5.20
C HIS A 238 -18.21 16.36 -5.79
N ALA A 239 -18.32 16.26 -7.12
CA ALA A 239 -19.51 15.75 -7.80
C ALA A 239 -19.86 14.29 -7.43
N TYR A 240 -18.87 13.53 -6.95
CA TYR A 240 -19.00 12.13 -6.54
C TYR A 240 -19.10 11.97 -5.01
N CYS A 241 -19.02 13.08 -4.26
CA CYS A 241 -19.16 13.10 -2.81
C CYS A 241 -20.65 13.14 -2.43
N HIS A 242 -21.29 11.97 -2.43
CA HIS A 242 -22.67 11.82 -2.00
C HIS A 242 -22.75 11.81 -0.46
N SER A 243 -23.52 12.74 0.10
CA SER A 243 -23.82 12.82 1.53
C SER A 243 -25.25 13.30 1.69
N ASN A 244 -25.96 12.72 2.66
CA ASN A 244 -27.29 13.19 3.08
C ASN A 244 -27.22 14.35 4.08
N THR A 245 -26.01 14.74 4.48
CA THR A 245 -25.76 15.85 5.41
C THR A 245 -25.08 17.01 4.69
N ARG A 246 -24.98 18.15 5.39
CA ARG A 246 -24.27 19.33 4.89
C ARG A 246 -22.77 19.07 4.74
N THR A 247 -22.21 18.24 5.61
CA THR A 247 -20.82 17.82 5.59
C THR A 247 -20.59 16.79 4.50
N LYS A 248 -19.53 16.97 3.73
CA LYS A 248 -19.09 16.05 2.69
C LYS A 248 -17.71 15.52 3.03
N THR A 249 -17.41 14.36 2.48
CA THR A 249 -16.15 13.67 2.70
C THR A 249 -15.54 13.30 1.35
N MET A 250 -14.23 13.46 1.22
CA MET A 250 -13.47 12.92 0.10
C MET A 250 -12.16 12.31 0.58
N ILE A 251 -11.59 11.41 -0.21
CA ILE A 251 -10.28 10.81 0.06
C ILE A 251 -9.22 11.58 -0.71
N VAL A 252 -8.08 11.79 -0.06
CA VAL A 252 -6.83 12.22 -0.69
C VAL A 252 -5.88 11.02 -0.70
N ALA A 253 -5.44 10.61 -1.88
CA ALA A 253 -4.61 9.44 -2.08
C ALA A 253 -3.22 9.81 -2.62
N ARG A 254 -2.20 9.08 -2.17
CA ARG A 254 -0.90 9.03 -2.84
C ARG A 254 -0.99 8.05 -3.99
N VAL A 255 -0.64 8.49 -5.18
CA VAL A 255 -0.81 7.72 -6.41
C VAL A 255 0.50 7.69 -7.19
N LEU A 256 1.02 6.50 -7.44
CA LEU A 256 2.17 6.26 -8.32
C LEU A 256 1.71 6.34 -9.78
N VAL A 257 1.62 7.56 -10.30
CA VAL A 257 1.16 7.82 -11.67
C VAL A 257 2.16 7.35 -12.72
N GLY A 258 3.45 7.29 -12.37
CA GLY A 258 4.53 6.87 -13.28
C GLY A 258 4.51 7.63 -14.61
N ASP A 259 4.86 6.95 -15.70
CA ASP A 259 4.64 7.52 -17.03
C ASP A 259 3.24 7.18 -17.52
N TYR A 260 2.53 8.21 -17.97
CA TYR A 260 1.14 8.13 -18.36
C TYR A 260 0.92 8.43 -19.85
N VAL A 261 -0.26 8.04 -20.33
CA VAL A 261 -0.67 8.16 -21.75
C VAL A 261 -2.17 8.48 -21.82
N PRO A 262 -2.68 9.12 -22.88
CA PRO A 262 -4.11 9.33 -23.04
C PRO A 262 -4.91 8.02 -22.94
N GLY A 263 -5.92 8.03 -22.08
CA GLY A 263 -6.78 6.88 -21.84
C GLY A 263 -7.81 6.66 -22.94
N LYS A 264 -8.36 5.45 -22.96
CA LYS A 264 -9.50 5.08 -23.81
C LYS A 264 -10.45 4.19 -23.04
N ALA A 265 -11.74 4.32 -23.29
CA ALA A 265 -12.77 3.60 -22.53
C ALA A 265 -12.63 2.07 -22.56
N THR A 266 -12.04 1.53 -23.62
CA THR A 266 -11.83 0.09 -23.80
C THR A 266 -10.64 -0.46 -23.01
N TYR A 267 -9.78 0.40 -22.44
CA TYR A 267 -8.59 -0.06 -21.74
C TYR A 267 -8.96 -0.75 -20.43
N LEU A 268 -8.42 -1.96 -20.25
CA LEU A 268 -8.47 -2.74 -18.99
C LEU A 268 -7.17 -2.65 -18.19
N ARG A 269 -6.13 -2.09 -18.83
CA ARG A 269 -4.80 -1.79 -18.30
C ARG A 269 -4.15 -0.74 -19.23
N PRO A 270 -3.09 -0.04 -18.79
CA PRO A 270 -2.40 0.90 -19.66
C PRO A 270 -1.85 0.19 -20.91
N PRO A 271 -1.75 0.88 -22.06
CA PRO A 271 -1.23 0.30 -23.30
C PRO A 271 0.30 0.10 -23.27
N CYS A 272 0.83 -0.66 -24.23
CA CYS A 272 2.27 -0.80 -24.42
C CYS A 272 2.92 0.53 -24.80
N ARG A 273 4.16 0.74 -24.37
CA ARG A 273 4.99 1.87 -24.79
C ARG A 273 5.54 1.63 -26.20
N PRO A 274 5.46 2.61 -27.10
CA PRO A 274 6.08 2.51 -28.42
C PRO A 274 7.58 2.23 -28.28
N ASN A 275 8.11 1.30 -29.08
CA ASN A 275 9.54 1.04 -29.22
C ASN A 275 10.30 0.64 -27.92
N GLN A 276 9.59 0.18 -26.87
CA GLN A 276 10.19 -0.29 -25.61
C GLN A 276 9.82 -1.75 -25.26
N GLY A 277 9.52 -2.57 -26.28
CA GLY A 277 9.18 -3.99 -26.12
C GLY A 277 7.88 -4.20 -25.35
N ASN A 278 7.87 -5.16 -24.41
CA ASN A 278 6.71 -5.53 -23.57
C ASN A 278 6.47 -4.58 -22.37
N ARG A 279 7.00 -3.36 -22.39
CA ARG A 279 6.76 -2.38 -21.31
C ARG A 279 5.43 -1.66 -21.52
N PHE A 280 4.65 -1.56 -20.46
CA PHE A 280 3.41 -0.81 -20.43
C PHE A 280 3.63 0.58 -19.86
N TYR A 281 2.73 1.51 -20.15
CA TYR A 281 2.59 2.73 -19.34
C TYR A 281 2.11 2.36 -17.93
N ASP A 282 2.24 3.29 -17.00
CA ASP A 282 1.91 3.06 -15.60
C ASP A 282 0.48 3.50 -15.26
N SER A 283 -0.03 4.52 -15.97
CA SER A 283 -1.40 5.01 -15.82
C SER A 283 -1.96 5.61 -17.11
N CYS A 284 -3.25 5.94 -17.11
CA CYS A 284 -3.91 6.66 -18.18
C CYS A 284 -4.41 8.03 -17.70
N VAL A 285 -4.50 9.01 -18.59
CA VAL A 285 -4.95 10.36 -18.29
C VAL A 285 -5.97 10.88 -19.30
N ASP A 286 -6.68 11.95 -18.94
CA ASP A 286 -7.57 12.69 -19.84
C ASP A 286 -6.78 13.43 -20.95
N ASN A 287 -5.67 14.07 -20.57
CA ASN A 287 -4.76 14.74 -21.50
C ASN A 287 -3.32 14.71 -21.00
N THR A 288 -2.33 14.71 -21.91
CA THR A 288 -0.91 14.57 -21.54
C THR A 288 -0.24 15.86 -21.04
N PRO A 289 -0.46 17.05 -21.64
CA PRO A 289 0.27 18.25 -21.24
C PRO A 289 -0.08 18.75 -19.84
N ASN A 290 -1.35 18.63 -19.43
CA ASN A 290 -1.82 19.08 -18.13
C ASN A 290 -2.95 18.14 -17.61
N PRO A 291 -2.61 16.92 -17.20
CA PRO A 291 -3.60 15.92 -16.78
C PRO A 291 -4.39 16.40 -15.57
N SER A 292 -5.71 16.35 -15.69
CA SER A 292 -6.65 16.66 -14.60
C SER A 292 -7.23 15.39 -13.97
N ILE A 293 -7.23 14.28 -14.73
CA ILE A 293 -7.75 12.98 -14.32
C ILE A 293 -6.67 11.92 -14.55
N PHE A 294 -6.48 11.06 -13.57
CA PHE A 294 -5.63 9.88 -13.64
C PHE A 294 -6.46 8.62 -13.43
N VAL A 295 -6.26 7.62 -14.29
CA VAL A 295 -6.87 6.29 -14.18
C VAL A 295 -5.81 5.26 -13.86
N ILE A 296 -5.99 4.61 -12.72
CA ILE A 296 -5.06 3.63 -12.16
C ILE A 296 -5.71 2.25 -12.20
N PHE A 297 -4.99 1.28 -12.76
CA PHE A 297 -5.50 -0.07 -13.00
C PHE A 297 -5.02 -1.09 -11.96
N GLU A 298 -3.84 -0.84 -11.36
CA GLU A 298 -3.27 -1.66 -10.30
C GLU A 298 -3.46 -0.97 -8.95
N LYS A 299 -4.18 -1.61 -8.02
CA LYS A 299 -4.53 -1.03 -6.73
C LYS A 299 -3.30 -0.76 -5.85
N HIS A 300 -2.21 -1.52 -6.04
CA HIS A 300 -0.97 -1.32 -5.29
C HIS A 300 -0.24 -0.01 -5.68
N GLN A 301 -0.62 0.65 -6.77
CA GLN A 301 -0.13 1.99 -7.11
C GLN A 301 -0.79 3.10 -6.29
N ILE A 302 -1.73 2.75 -5.40
CA ILE A 302 -2.54 3.71 -4.66
C ILE A 302 -2.40 3.45 -3.17
N TYR A 303 -2.26 4.53 -2.41
CA TYR A 303 -2.40 4.54 -0.97
C TYR A 303 -3.44 5.58 -0.54
N PRO A 304 -4.57 5.19 0.06
CA PRO A 304 -5.51 6.15 0.63
C PRO A 304 -4.84 6.80 1.85
N ALA A 305 -4.45 8.07 1.71
CA ALA A 305 -3.56 8.72 2.68
C ALA A 305 -4.34 9.56 3.70
N TYR A 306 -5.40 10.25 3.26
CA TYR A 306 -6.19 11.12 4.12
C TYR A 306 -7.68 11.05 3.77
N ILE A 307 -8.50 11.30 4.78
CA ILE A 307 -9.90 11.64 4.65
C ILE A 307 -10.01 13.12 4.99
N ILE A 308 -10.64 13.90 4.13
CA ILE A 308 -11.01 15.28 4.45
C ILE A 308 -12.52 15.40 4.57
N GLU A 309 -12.95 16.02 5.66
CA GLU A 309 -14.34 16.42 5.87
C GLU A 309 -14.43 17.94 5.68
N TYR A 310 -15.43 18.37 4.92
CA TYR A 310 -15.58 19.77 4.54
C TYR A 310 -17.05 20.14 4.39
N GLU A 311 -17.35 21.43 4.47
CA GLU A 311 -18.71 21.93 4.40
C GLU A 311 -18.79 23.30 3.71
N PRO A 312 -19.96 23.69 3.17
CA PRO A 312 -20.13 25.01 2.59
C PRO A 312 -19.94 26.10 3.64
N VAL A 313 -19.19 27.15 3.31
CA VAL A 313 -19.03 28.34 4.15
C VAL A 313 -20.41 28.93 4.46
N SER A 314 -20.72 29.11 5.74
CA SER A 314 -21.94 29.80 6.16
C SER A 314 -21.72 31.30 6.10
N TYR A 315 -22.36 32.00 5.15
CA TYR A 315 -22.50 33.45 5.27
C TYR A 315 -23.59 33.74 6.29
N CYS A 316 -23.23 34.32 7.43
CA CYS A 316 -24.21 34.87 8.35
C CYS A 316 -24.83 36.10 7.68
N VAL A 317 -26.06 35.98 7.19
CA VAL A 317 -26.83 37.13 6.73
C VAL A 317 -27.39 37.79 7.97
N ILE A 318 -26.75 38.86 8.45
CA ILE A 318 -27.36 39.75 9.44
C ILE A 318 -28.45 40.50 8.68
N MET A 319 -29.70 40.07 8.83
CA MET A 319 -30.89 40.77 8.33
C MET A 319 -31.32 41.86 9.29
#